data_AF-A0A8C5YJQ4-F1
#
_entry.id   AF-A0A8C5YJQ4-F1
#
_cell.length_a   1.000
_cell.length_b   1.000
_cell.length_c   1.000
_cell.angle_alpha   90.00
_cell.angle_beta   90.00
_cell.angle_gamma   90.00
#
_symmetry.space_group_name_H-M   'P 1'
#
loop_
_entity.id
_entity.type
_entity.pdbx_description
1 polymer ?
#
loop_
_entity_poly.entity_id
_entity_poly.type
_entity_poly.pdbx_seq_one_letter_code
_entity_poly.pdbx_strand_id
1 'polypeptide(L)' 'MKDPSGNWRDPPSPYPCIETGDSKMNLNDFISIDPEVGWGAVYRLSKFVPRFNSNY' A
#
# COMPACT_ATOMS: atom_id res chain seq x y z
N MET A 1 9.09 -8.89 0.69
CA MET A 1 8.93 -10.05 -0.21
C MET A 1 10.07 -11.05 -0.18
N LYS A 2 11.19 -10.77 0.51
CA LYS A 2 12.18 -11.81 0.83
C LYS A 2 11.78 -12.57 2.09
N ASP A 3 12.11 -13.84 2.16
CA ASP A 3 11.98 -14.66 3.38
C ASP A 3 13.18 -14.41 4.34
N PRO A 4 13.19 -14.99 5.55
CA PRO A 4 14.31 -14.84 6.48
C PRO A 4 15.65 -15.39 5.95
N SER A 5 15.60 -16.30 4.98
CA SER A 5 16.78 -16.85 4.29
C SER A 5 17.30 -15.94 3.17
N GLY A 6 16.59 -14.85 2.87
CA GLY A 6 16.94 -13.88 1.82
C GLY A 6 16.43 -14.25 0.42
N ASN A 7 15.73 -15.39 0.27
CA ASN A 7 15.15 -15.79 -1.00
C ASN A 7 13.87 -14.99 -1.28
N TRP A 8 13.62 -14.72 -2.55
CA TRP A 8 12.37 -14.10 -2.97
C TRP A 8 11.21 -15.07 -2.80
N ARG A 9 10.14 -14.63 -2.13
CA ARG A 9 8.89 -15.39 -2.02
C ARG A 9 8.18 -15.51 -3.38
N ASP A 10 8.26 -14.45 -4.18
CA ASP A 10 7.83 -14.37 -5.58
C ASP A 10 8.87 -13.55 -6.36
N PRO A 11 9.06 -13.82 -7.67
CA PRO A 11 10.04 -13.08 -8.47
C PRO A 11 9.71 -11.57 -8.45
N PRO A 12 10.71 -10.71 -8.18
CA PRO A 12 10.48 -9.27 -8.20
C PRO A 12 10.19 -8.79 -9.62
N SER A 13 9.55 -7.63 -9.74
CA SER A 13 9.40 -6.97 -11.03
C SER A 13 10.77 -6.69 -11.67
N PRO A 14 10.88 -6.72 -13.02
CA PRO A 14 12.17 -6.63 -13.70
C PRO A 14 12.75 -5.19 -13.77
N TYR A 15 12.00 -4.20 -13.29
CA TYR A 15 12.46 -2.81 -13.21
C TYR A 15 13.00 -2.49 -11.81
N PRO A 16 13.84 -1.44 -11.66
CA PRO A 16 14.35 -1.01 -10.36
C PRO A 16 13.26 -0.69 -9.35
N CYS A 17 13.56 -0.75 -8.05
CA CYS A 17 12.59 -0.41 -7.02
C CYS A 17 12.07 1.02 -7.20
N ILE A 18 10.78 1.21 -6.95
CA ILE A 18 10.18 2.54 -6.91
C ILE A 18 10.65 3.23 -5.64
N GLU A 19 11.31 4.38 -5.77
CA GLU A 19 11.78 5.19 -4.65
C GLU A 19 11.61 6.68 -4.94
N THR A 20 11.53 7.49 -3.88
CA THR A 20 11.52 8.96 -3.95
C THR A 20 12.74 9.53 -3.24
N GLY A 21 12.92 10.85 -3.28
CA GLY A 21 13.97 11.52 -2.50
C GLY A 21 13.82 11.32 -0.99
N ASP A 22 12.59 11.16 -0.51
CA ASP A 22 12.27 11.11 0.92
C ASP A 22 12.23 9.68 1.48
N SER A 23 11.91 8.67 0.64
CA SER A 23 11.81 7.28 1.11
C SER A 23 12.09 6.26 0.02
N LYS A 24 12.76 5.18 0.41
CA LYS A 24 12.98 3.98 -0.41
C LYS A 24 12.01 2.84 -0.08
N MET A 25 11.28 2.92 1.05
CA MET A 25 10.37 1.87 1.51
C MET A 25 9.37 2.42 2.54
N ASN A 26 8.18 2.79 2.08
CA ASN A 26 7.06 3.26 2.92
C ASN A 26 5.80 2.39 2.75
N LEU A 27 5.94 1.16 2.25
CA LEU A 27 4.80 0.27 1.96
C LEU A 27 3.91 0.05 3.18
N ASN A 28 4.50 -0.02 4.37
CA ASN A 28 3.75 -0.21 5.62
C ASN A 28 2.79 0.94 5.90
N ASP A 29 3.12 2.17 5.49
CA ASP A 29 2.28 3.35 5.74
C ASP A 29 1.01 3.30 4.87
N PHE A 30 1.08 2.68 3.69
CA PHE A 30 -0.06 2.47 2.80
C PHE A 30 -0.86 1.20 3.10
N ILE A 31 -0.24 0.18 3.72
CA ILE A 31 -0.94 -1.01 4.21
C ILE A 31 -1.69 -0.69 5.52
N SER A 32 -1.20 0.27 6.30
CA SER A 32 -1.84 0.71 7.52
C SER A 32 -3.29 1.16 7.28
N ILE A 33 -4.16 0.80 8.21
CA ILE A 33 -5.55 1.28 8.27
C ILE A 33 -5.75 2.31 9.39
N ASP A 34 -4.67 2.77 9.99
CA ASP A 34 -4.69 3.92 10.91
C ASP A 34 -4.84 5.21 10.09
N PRO A 35 -5.92 5.99 10.26
CA PRO A 35 -6.14 7.22 9.50
C PRO A 35 -5.08 8.31 9.75
N GLU A 36 -4.28 8.19 10.81
CA GLU A 36 -3.20 9.14 11.13
C GLU A 36 -1.86 8.78 10.43
N VAL A 37 -1.79 7.66 9.72
CA VAL A 37 -0.57 7.17 9.05
C VAL A 37 -0.69 7.29 7.53
N GLY A 38 0.38 7.76 6.89
CA GLY A 38 0.52 7.75 5.44
C GLY A 38 -0.24 8.87 4.73
N TRP A 39 -0.79 8.54 3.56
CA TRP A 39 -1.48 9.50 2.69
C TRP A 39 -2.87 8.99 2.30
N GLY A 40 -3.79 9.92 2.02
CA GLY A 40 -5.14 9.61 1.60
C GLY A 40 -6.11 9.51 2.78
N ALA A 41 -7.14 8.67 2.63
CA ALA A 41 -8.16 8.49 3.67
C ALA A 41 -8.55 7.01 3.79
N VAL A 42 -8.62 6.52 5.04
CA VAL A 42 -9.05 5.16 5.34
C VAL A 42 -10.57 5.11 5.46
N TYR A 43 -11.20 4.18 4.76
CA TYR A 43 -12.65 3.97 4.81
C TYR A 43 -12.98 2.56 5.29
N ARG A 44 -13.91 2.46 6.24
CA ARG A 44 -14.64 1.19 6.45
C ARG A 44 -15.46 0.87 5.21
N LEU A 45 -15.69 -0.42 4.94
CA LEU A 45 -16.46 -0.86 3.78
C LEU A 45 -17.83 -0.17 3.68
N SER A 46 -18.53 0.00 4.81
CA SER A 46 -19.83 0.68 4.89
C SER A 46 -19.81 2.16 4.53
N LYS A 47 -18.63 2.80 4.51
CA LYS A 47 -18.42 4.18 4.06
C LYS A 47 -17.83 4.23 2.65
N PHE A 48 -16.96 3.27 2.31
CA PHE A 48 -16.34 3.18 1.00
C PHE A 48 -17.36 2.94 -0.11
N VAL A 49 -18.23 1.93 0.07
CA VAL A 49 -19.24 1.54 -0.94
C VAL A 49 -20.17 2.71 -1.28
N PRO A 50 -20.92 3.33 -0.35
CA PRO A 50 -21.83 4.43 -0.73
C PRO A 50 -21.10 5.67 -1.25
N ARG A 51 -19.81 5.86 -0.91
CA ARG A 51 -19.03 6.99 -1.40
C ARG A 51 -18.69 6.86 -2.89
N PHE A 52 -18.40 5.65 -3.36
CA PHE A 52 -17.89 5.40 -4.70
C PHE A 52 -18.81 4.55 -5.58
N ASN A 53 -19.88 4.00 -5.02
CA ASN A 53 -20.94 3.36 -5.80
C ASN A 53 -21.87 4.45 -6.34
N SER A 54 -21.59 4.89 -7.56
CA SER A 54 -22.46 5.79 -8.31
C SER A 54 -23.72 5.04 -8.74
N ASN A 55 -24.76 5.09 -7.90
CA ASN A 55 -26.12 4.81 -8.35
C ASN A 55 -26.62 6.06 -9.09
N TYR A 56 -26.49 6.07 -10.42
CA TYR A 56 -27.49 6.76 -11.25
C TYR A 56 -28.74 5.87 -11.34
#